data_AF-A0ABD1I428-F1
#
_entry.id   AF-A0ABD1I428-F1
#
_cell.length_a   1.000
_cell.length_b   1.000
_cell.length_c   1.000
_cell.angle_alpha   90.00
_cell.angle_beta   90.00
_cell.angle_gamma   90.00
#
_symmetry.space_group_name_H-M   'P 1'
#
loop_
_entity.id
_entity.type
_entity.pdbx_description
1 polymer ?
#
loop_
_entity_poly.entity_id
_entity_poly.type
_entity_poly.pdbx_seq_one_letter_code
_entity_poly.pdbx_strand_id
1 'polypeptide(L)'
;MNKEVFKDRRNKKRDMRSLWIQRINAGTRQHGVNYGNFMHGLMKENIQLNRKALSEISMHEPYSFKALVDISHSAFPGNKVAMAPKEGLAILV
;
A
#
# COMPACT_ATOMS: atom_id res chain seq x y z
N MET A 1 -28.08 21.74 17.66
CA MET A 1 -27.22 20.54 17.74
C MET A 1 -26.68 20.25 16.34
N ASN A 2 -25.43 20.62 16.04
CA ASN A 2 -24.93 20.77 14.67
C ASN A 2 -24.52 19.41 14.05
N LYS A 3 -25.30 18.93 13.06
CA LYS A 3 -25.10 17.66 12.34
C LYS A 3 -23.78 17.58 11.55
N GLU A 4 -23.19 18.71 11.16
CA GLU A 4 -22.01 18.78 10.30
C GLU A 4 -20.72 18.26 10.99
N VAL A 5 -20.48 18.64 12.24
CA VAL A 5 -19.27 18.22 13.01
C VAL A 5 -19.19 16.69 13.20
N PHE A 6 -20.33 15.99 13.21
CA PHE A 6 -20.37 14.53 13.29
C PHE A 6 -20.07 13.86 11.94
N LYS A 7 -20.47 14.50 10.82
CA LYS A 7 -20.13 14.05 9.46
C LYS A 7 -18.65 14.25 9.16
N ASP A 8 -18.08 15.39 9.53
CA ASP A 8 -16.68 15.72 9.27
C ASP A 8 -15.71 14.75 9.95
N ARG A 9 -16.03 14.33 11.18
CA ARG A 9 -15.25 13.31 11.91
C ARG A 9 -15.27 11.95 11.20
N ARG A 10 -16.35 11.61 10.50
CA ARG A 10 -16.45 10.37 9.71
C ARG A 10 -15.68 10.50 8.39
N ASN A 11 -15.78 11.65 7.73
CA ASN A 11 -15.07 11.94 6.48
C ASN A 11 -13.55 11.91 6.67
N LYS A 12 -13.04 12.59 7.71
CA LYS A 12 -11.60 12.60 8.04
C LYS A 12 -11.03 11.18 8.20
N LYS A 13 -11.78 10.25 8.79
CA LYS A 13 -11.34 8.84 8.93
C LYS A 13 -11.26 8.13 7.57
N ARG A 14 -12.18 8.40 6.65
CA ARG A 14 -12.20 7.85 5.29
C ARG A 14 -11.06 8.44 4.45
N ASP A 15 -10.80 9.73 4.58
CA ASP A 15 -9.76 10.42 3.83
C ASP A 15 -8.37 9.92 4.25
N MET A 16 -8.13 9.79 5.55
CA MET A 16 -6.88 9.20 6.07
C MET A 16 -6.67 7.76 5.58
N ARG A 17 -7.73 6.94 5.58
CA ARG A 17 -7.64 5.57 5.06
C ARG A 17 -7.32 5.55 3.56
N SER A 18 -7.91 6.47 2.80
CA SER A 18 -7.66 6.61 1.36
C SER A 18 -6.21 7.02 1.11
N LEU A 19 -5.69 7.96 1.89
CA LEU A 19 -4.29 8.39 1.85
C LEU A 19 -3.33 7.24 2.15
N TRP A 20 -3.58 6.45 3.20
CA TRP A 20 -2.73 5.30 3.53
C TRP A 20 -2.72 4.26 2.40
N ILE A 21 -3.88 3.97 1.80
CA ILE A 21 -3.96 3.04 0.66
C ILE A 21 -3.16 3.57 -0.54
N GLN A 22 -3.25 4.87 -0.83
CA GLN A 22 -2.49 5.49 -1.92
C GLN A 22 -0.98 5.36 -1.70
N ARG A 23 -0.51 5.64 -0.48
CA ARG A 23 0.91 5.49 -0.09
C ARG A 23 1.39 4.05 -0.28
N ILE A 24 0.64 3.08 0.25
CA ILE A 24 0.97 1.65 0.11
C ILE A 24 0.97 1.24 -1.37
N ASN A 25 -0.03 1.67 -2.15
CA ASN A 25 -0.11 1.36 -3.57
C ASN A 25 1.09 1.92 -4.36
N ALA A 26 1.59 3.10 -3.99
CA ALA A 26 2.82 3.64 -4.59
C ALA A 26 4.03 2.73 -4.30
N GLY A 27 4.21 2.31 -3.04
CA GLY A 27 5.28 1.38 -2.66
C GLY A 27 5.16 0.01 -3.33
N THR A 28 3.98 -0.62 -3.31
CA THR A 28 3.81 -1.96 -3.93
C THR A 28 4.03 -1.91 -5.44
N ARG A 29 3.65 -0.80 -6.10
CA ARG A 29 3.87 -0.61 -7.54
C ARG A 29 5.34 -0.55 -7.92
N GLN A 30 6.21 0.00 -7.07
CA GLN A 30 7.66 -0.02 -7.30
C GLN A 30 8.21 -1.44 -7.31
N HIS A 31 7.58 -2.36 -6.60
CA HIS A 31 7.94 -3.78 -6.55
C HIS A 31 7.11 -4.67 -7.49
N GLY A 32 6.29 -4.09 -8.37
CA GLY A 32 5.50 -4.83 -9.36
C GLY A 32 4.28 -5.58 -8.80
N VAL A 33 3.87 -5.30 -7.57
CA VAL A 33 2.72 -5.95 -6.91
C VAL A 33 1.57 -4.95 -6.76
N ASN A 34 0.33 -5.41 -6.97
CA ASN A 34 -0.84 -4.59 -6.69
C ASN A 34 -1.24 -4.69 -5.21
N TYR A 35 -1.89 -3.64 -4.69
CA TYR A 35 -2.32 -3.58 -3.29
C TYR A 35 -3.19 -4.78 -2.86
N GLY A 36 -4.11 -5.23 -3.71
CA GLY A 36 -5.03 -6.33 -3.38
C GLY A 36 -4.28 -7.64 -3.12
N ASN A 37 -3.39 -8.01 -4.04
CA ASN A 37 -2.56 -9.21 -3.95
C ASN A 37 -1.57 -9.10 -2.78
N PHE A 38 -0.96 -7.93 -2.58
CA PHE A 38 -0.09 -7.67 -1.45
C PHE A 38 -0.81 -7.89 -0.10
N MET A 39 -2.00 -7.31 0.08
CA MET A 39 -2.78 -7.49 1.30
C MET A 39 -3.28 -8.92 1.48
N HIS A 40 -3.62 -9.60 0.39
CA HIS A 40 -4.02 -11.00 0.41
C HIS A 40 -2.88 -11.92 0.86
N GLY A 41 -1.67 -11.72 0.33
CA GLY A 41 -0.49 -12.47 0.73
C GLY A 41 -0.13 -12.25 2.20
N LEU A 42 -0.20 -11.02 2.70
CA LEU A 42 0.01 -10.74 4.14
C LEU A 42 -1.02 -11.45 5.03
N MET A 43 -2.29 -11.46 4.61
CA MET A 43 -3.34 -12.15 5.36
C MET A 43 -3.13 -13.67 5.40
N LYS A 44 -2.61 -14.24 4.31
CA LYS A 44 -2.30 -15.68 4.21
C LYS A 44 -1.15 -16.08 5.14
N GLU A 45 -0.14 -15.22 5.29
CA GLU A 45 0.97 -15.39 6.24
C GLU A 45 0.61 -14.97 7.68
N ASN A 46 -0.67 -14.68 7.94
CA ASN A 46 -1.18 -14.23 9.25
C ASN A 46 -0.55 -12.91 9.75
N ILE A 47 0.00 -12.08 8.86
CA ILE A 47 0.60 -10.79 9.21
C ILE A 47 -0.51 -9.73 9.34
N GLN A 48 -0.95 -9.49 10.58
CA GLN A 48 -2.02 -8.55 10.90
C GLN A 48 -1.49 -7.12 11.09
N LEU A 49 -1.00 -6.49 10.02
CA LEU A 49 -0.58 -5.09 10.05
C LEU A 49 -1.71 -4.13 9.64
N ASN A 50 -1.82 -3.03 10.38
CA ASN A 50 -2.77 -1.97 10.04
C ASN A 50 -2.23 -1.09 8.89
N ARG A 51 -3.13 -0.46 8.12
CA ARG A 51 -2.73 0.37 6.97
C ARG A 51 -1.95 1.63 7.35
N LYS A 52 -2.11 2.13 8.58
CA LYS A 52 -1.35 3.31 9.05
C LYS A 52 0.13 2.96 9.15
N ALA A 53 0.47 1.97 9.97
CA ALA A 53 1.82 1.47 10.16
C ALA A 53 2.43 1.04 8.82
N LEU A 54 1.66 0.32 7.99
CA LEU A 54 2.15 -0.14 6.71
C LEU A 54 2.43 1.02 5.73
N SER A 55 1.64 2.10 5.79
CA SER A 55 1.93 3.31 5.02
C SER A 55 3.16 4.07 5.52
N GLU A 56 3.44 4.06 6.83
CA GLU A 56 4.64 4.67 7.39
C GLU A 56 5.89 3.87 7.01
N ILE A 57 5.83 2.53 7.12
CA ILE A 57 6.92 1.62 6.69
C ILE A 57 7.20 1.82 5.20
N SER A 58 6.16 1.93 4.37
CA SER A 58 6.31 2.18 2.93
C SER A 58 7.03 3.49 2.60
N MET A 59 6.98 4.49 3.49
CA MET A 59 7.58 5.82 3.26
C MET A 59 8.96 5.96 3.87
N HIS A 60 9.17 5.40 5.05
CA HIS A 60 10.37 5.63 5.86
C HIS A 60 11.37 4.46 5.79
N GLU A 61 10.89 3.25 5.53
CA GLU A 61 11.66 2.01 5.68
C GLU A 61 11.59 1.14 4.41
N PRO A 62 12.26 1.55 3.31
CA PRO A 62 12.15 0.88 2.02
C PRO A 62 12.62 -0.58 2.06
N TYR A 63 13.66 -0.89 2.83
CA TYR A 63 14.17 -2.26 2.97
C TYR A 63 13.18 -3.18 3.69
N SER A 64 12.60 -2.69 4.80
CA SER A 64 11.58 -3.41 5.56
C SER A 64 10.30 -3.62 4.73
N PHE A 65 9.90 -2.60 3.97
CA PHE A 65 8.75 -2.71 3.07
C PHE A 65 8.99 -3.76 1.97
N LYS A 66 10.18 -3.77 1.37
CA LYS A 66 10.55 -4.79 0.36
C LYS A 66 10.47 -6.20 0.94
N ALA A 67 10.96 -6.44 2.15
CA ALA A 67 10.88 -7.75 2.79
C ALA A 67 9.42 -8.21 2.97
N LEU A 68 8.51 -7.31 3.35
CA LEU A 68 7.08 -7.61 3.44
C LEU A 68 6.46 -7.96 2.08
N VAL A 69 6.90 -7.28 1.02
CA VAL A 69 6.46 -7.57 -0.34
C VAL A 69 6.94 -8.95 -0.79
N ASP A 70 8.20 -9.30 -0.51
CA ASP A 70 8.79 -10.60 -0.85
C ASP A 70 8.08 -11.75 -0.11
N ILE A 71 7.78 -11.57 1.18
CA ILE A 71 6.98 -12.53 1.97
C ILE A 71 5.58 -12.69 1.37
N SER A 72 4.88 -11.58 1.11
CA SER A 72 3.54 -11.60 0.53
C SER A 72 3.50 -12.27 -0.84
N HIS A 73 4.49 -12.01 -1.69
CA HIS A 73 4.63 -12.63 -3.00
C HIS A 73 4.89 -14.14 -2.91
N SER A 74 5.71 -14.58 -1.96
CA SER A 74 5.97 -16.01 -1.71
C SER A 74 4.71 -16.73 -1.26
N ALA A 75 3.87 -16.07 -0.45
CA ALA A 75 2.61 -16.62 0.02
C ALA A 75 1.54 -16.72 -1.08
N PHE A 76 1.47 -15.69 -1.94
CA PHE A 76 0.48 -15.60 -3.00
C PHE A 76 1.09 -15.00 -4.28
N PRO A 77 1.45 -15.83 -5.26
CA PRO A 77 2.00 -15.36 -6.54
C PRO A 77 0.95 -14.73 -7.47
N GLY A 78 -0.26 -14.43 -6.97
CA GLY A 78 -1.41 -14.03 -7.79
C GLY A 78 -1.16 -12.79 -8.66
N ASN A 79 -1.70 -12.87 -9.87
CA ASN A 79 -1.51 -12.03 -11.06
C ASN A 79 -0.41 -10.97 -10.98
N LYS A 80 0.69 -11.22 -11.73
CA LYS A 80 1.56 -10.15 -12.22
C LYS A 80 0.67 -9.18 -12.98
N VAL A 81 0.43 -7.99 -12.42
CA VAL A 81 0.15 -6.89 -13.33
C VAL A 81 1.42 -6.77 -14.15
N ALA A 82 1.34 -7.01 -15.45
CA ALA A 82 2.40 -6.72 -16.40
C ALA A 82 2.60 -5.19 -16.42
N MET A 83 3.05 -4.60 -15.32
CA MET A 83 3.49 -3.23 -15.30
C MET A 83 4.98 -3.29 -15.57
N ALA A 84 5.29 -3.15 -16.87
CA ALA A 84 6.64 -2.98 -17.35
C ALA A 84 7.37 -1.94 -16.48
N PRO A 85 8.68 -2.15 -16.24
CA PRO A 85 9.50 -1.18 -15.55
C PRO A 85 9.24 0.21 -16.12
N LYS A 86 8.74 1.15 -15.32
CA LYS A 86 8.80 2.59 -15.67
C LYS A 86 10.22 3.10 -15.38
N GLU A 87 11.21 2.41 -15.94
CA GLU A 87 12.57 2.89 -16.10
C GLU A 87 12.51 3.86 -17.29
N GLY A 88 12.06 5.10 -17.07
CA GLY A 88 11.83 6.01 -18.20
C GLY A 88 11.37 7.44 -17.92
N LEU A 89 11.38 7.91 -16.68
CA LEU A 89 11.12 9.33 -16.38
C LEU A 89 12.28 10.00 -15.63
N ALA A 90 13.51 9.51 -15.84
CA ALA A 90 14.72 10.05 -15.20
C ALA A 90 15.75 10.66 -16.17
N ILE A 91 15.45 10.80 -17.48
CA ILE A 91 16.31 11.55 -18.41
C ILE A 91 15.40 12.26 -19.43
N LEU A 92 15.63 13.56 -19.67
CA LEU A 92 14.81 14.55 -20.39
C LEU A 92 13.55 15.06 -19.64
N VAL A 93 13.71 16.12 -18.84
CA VAL A 93 13.48 17.55 -19.21
C VAL A 93 14.21 18.41 -18.17
#